data_AF-A0A553RM92-F1
#
_entry.id   AF-A0A553RM92-F1
#
_cell.length_a   1.000
_cell.length_b   1.000
_cell.length_c   1.000
_cell.angle_alpha   90.00
_cell.angle_beta   90.00
_cell.angle_gamma   90.00
#
_symmetry.space_group_name_H-M   'P 1'
#
loop_
_entity.id
_entity.type
_entity.pdbx_description
1 polymer ?
#
loop_
_entity_poly.entity_id
_entity_poly.type
_entity_poly.pdbx_seq_one_letter_code
_entity_poly.pdbx_strand_id
1 'polypeptide(L)'
;LFSLSVEAIVEFDYQAQHEDELTIAVGDIISNIRKDEGGWWEGELDGRRGLFPDNFVRPTTYAFAYCTGVVCVAVIFQPLQL
;
A
#
# COMPACT_ATOMS: atom_id res chain seq x y z
N LEU A 1 21.09 -4.58 3.19
CA LEU A 1 20.44 -3.44 2.53
C LEU A 1 18.95 -3.60 2.79
N PHE A 2 18.33 -2.81 3.65
CA PHE A 2 16.89 -2.93 3.96
C PHE A 2 16.07 -2.32 2.81
N SER A 3 14.96 -2.96 2.46
CA SER A 3 13.95 -2.41 1.54
C SER A 3 12.67 -2.19 2.34
N LEU A 4 12.14 -0.97 2.26
CA LEU A 4 10.86 -0.62 2.85
C LEU A 4 9.83 -0.59 1.72
N SER A 5 8.86 -1.50 1.79
CA SER A 5 7.68 -1.47 0.92
C SER A 5 6.49 -0.91 1.69
N VAL A 6 5.73 -0.02 1.06
CA VAL A 6 4.46 0.47 1.58
C VAL A 6 3.34 -0.29 0.90
N GLU A 7 2.49 -0.90 1.73
CA GLU A 7 1.21 -1.47 1.32
C GLU A 7 0.08 -0.72 2.01
N ALA A 8 -1.16 -0.92 1.57
CA ALA A 8 -2.33 -0.41 2.28
C ALA A 8 -3.50 -1.38 2.17
N ILE A 9 -4.27 -1.48 3.26
CA ILE A 9 -5.53 -2.23 3.31
C ILE A 9 -6.66 -1.25 3.05
N VAL A 10 -7.55 -1.58 2.13
CA VAL A 10 -8.73 -0.75 1.81
C VAL A 10 -9.77 -0.88 2.93
N GLU A 11 -10.22 0.25 3.47
CA GLU A 11 -11.22 0.34 4.55
C GLU A 11 -12.57 0.85 4.06
N PHE A 12 -12.63 1.42 2.86
CA PHE A 12 -13.84 1.90 2.21
C PHE A 12 -13.82 1.59 0.70
N ASP A 13 -14.95 1.19 0.15
CA ASP A 13 -15.09 0.95 -1.30
C ASP A 13 -14.96 2.26 -2.09
N TYR A 14 -14.34 2.21 -3.25
CA TYR A 14 -14.28 3.32 -4.21
C TYR A 14 -14.37 2.81 -5.64
N GLN A 15 -15.28 3.41 -6.42
CA GLN A 15 -15.44 3.13 -7.84
C GLN A 15 -14.65 4.15 -8.65
N ALA A 16 -13.75 3.68 -9.52
CA ALA A 16 -12.96 4.54 -10.40
C ALA A 16 -13.84 5.45 -11.26
N GLN A 17 -13.51 6.74 -11.30
CA GLN A 17 -14.18 7.76 -12.09
C GLN A 17 -13.38 8.15 -13.33
N HIS A 18 -12.07 7.92 -13.32
CA HIS A 18 -11.15 8.16 -14.42
C HIS A 18 -10.37 6.89 -14.79
N GLU A 19 -9.84 6.82 -16.03
CA GLU A 19 -9.20 5.62 -16.57
C GLU A 19 -7.89 5.27 -15.85
N ASP A 20 -7.25 6.26 -15.24
CA ASP A 20 -6.03 6.15 -14.45
C ASP A 20 -6.29 5.80 -12.98
N GLU A 21 -7.54 5.67 -12.55
CA GLU A 21 -7.92 5.29 -11.19
C GLU A 21 -8.16 3.78 -11.03
N LEU A 22 -7.95 3.29 -9.80
CA LEU A 22 -8.32 1.96 -9.37
C LEU A 22 -9.74 1.95 -8.80
N THR A 23 -10.48 0.88 -9.13
CA THR A 23 -11.66 0.49 -8.34
C THR A 23 -11.15 -0.39 -7.21
N ILE A 24 -11.50 -0.06 -5.97
CA ILE A 24 -11.02 -0.72 -4.76
C ILE A 24 -12.19 -1.11 -3.87
N ALA A 25 -12.08 -2.27 -3.21
CA ALA A 25 -13.08 -2.79 -2.29
C ALA A 25 -12.48 -3.06 -0.91
N VAL A 26 -13.29 -2.98 0.14
CA VAL A 26 -12.86 -3.26 1.51
C VAL A 26 -12.15 -4.62 1.61
N GLY A 27 -10.95 -4.60 2.18
CA GLY A 27 -10.10 -5.79 2.33
C GLY A 27 -9.07 -6.00 1.22
N ASP A 28 -9.17 -5.26 0.11
CA ASP A 28 -8.12 -5.28 -0.92
C ASP A 28 -6.78 -4.79 -0.35
N ILE A 29 -5.69 -5.37 -0.87
CA ILE A 29 -4.32 -4.98 -0.54
C ILE A 29 -3.72 -4.27 -1.73
N ILE A 30 -3.44 -2.98 -1.57
CA ILE A 30 -2.73 -2.20 -2.57
C ILE A 30 -1.24 -2.26 -2.26
N SER A 31 -0.44 -2.59 -3.29
CA SER A 31 1.01 -2.74 -3.19
C SER A 31 1.74 -1.67 -4.00
N ASN A 32 3.07 -1.64 -3.89
CA ASN A 32 3.94 -0.75 -4.68
C ASN A 32 3.54 0.74 -4.61
N ILE A 33 3.08 1.18 -3.43
CA ILE A 33 2.46 2.49 -3.26
C ILE A 33 3.48 3.62 -3.37
N ARG A 34 3.18 4.60 -4.22
CA ARG A 34 3.79 5.92 -4.24
C ARG A 34 2.82 6.94 -3.64
N LYS A 35 3.24 7.57 -2.55
CA LYS A 35 2.47 8.63 -1.89
C LYS A 35 2.70 9.97 -2.58
N ASP A 36 1.64 10.75 -2.70
CA ASP A 36 1.63 12.14 -3.13
C ASP A 36 0.91 12.99 -2.06
N GLU A 37 1.18 14.29 -2.02
CA GLU A 37 0.57 15.24 -1.08
C GLU A 37 -0.84 15.69 -1.51
N GLY A 38 -1.26 15.36 -2.74
CA GLY A 38 -2.56 15.74 -3.30
C GLY A 38 -3.78 14.93 -2.84
N GLY A 39 -3.63 14.02 -1.86
CA GLY A 39 -4.72 13.15 -1.35
C GLY A 39 -5.03 11.94 -2.24
N TRP A 40 -4.23 11.73 -3.28
CA TRP A 40 -4.33 10.58 -4.18
C TRP A 40 -2.99 9.87 -4.24
N TRP A 41 -3.00 8.57 -3.98
CA TRP A 41 -1.80 7.75 -4.10
C TRP A 41 -1.89 6.88 -5.34
N GLU A 42 -0.73 6.48 -5.84
CA GLU A 42 -0.64 5.53 -6.94
C GLU A 42 -0.16 4.18 -6.41
N GLY A 43 -0.80 3.10 -6.80
CA GLY A 43 -0.44 1.75 -6.36
C GLY A 43 -0.86 0.68 -7.35
N GLU A 44 -0.66 -0.57 -6.97
CA GLU A 44 -0.96 -1.74 -7.81
C GLU A 44 -1.96 -2.68 -7.11
N LEU A 45 -3.01 -3.05 -7.84
CA LEU A 45 -4.04 -4.01 -7.44
C LEU A 45 -4.38 -4.88 -8.67
N ASP A 46 -4.40 -6.21 -8.49
CA ASP A 46 -4.70 -7.18 -9.55
C ASP A 46 -3.93 -6.98 -10.87
N GLY A 47 -2.65 -6.60 -10.75
CA GLY A 47 -1.75 -6.37 -11.89
C GLY A 47 -2.04 -5.07 -12.65
N ARG A 48 -2.93 -4.21 -12.14
CA ARG A 48 -3.22 -2.89 -12.69
C ARG A 48 -2.65 -1.82 -11.76
N ARG A 49 -1.98 -0.83 -12.36
CA ARG A 49 -1.46 0.35 -11.66
C ARG A 49 -2.41 1.53 -11.86
N GLY A 50 -2.69 2.28 -10.80
CA GLY A 50 -3.57 3.45 -10.88
C GLY A 50 -3.69 4.23 -9.57
N LEU A 51 -4.43 5.33 -9.64
CA LEU A 51 -4.69 6.25 -8.56
C LEU A 51 -5.84 5.77 -7.66
N PHE A 52 -5.74 6.05 -6.36
CA PHE A 52 -6.81 5.82 -5.39
C PHE A 52 -6.74 6.86 -4.26
N PRO A 53 -7.87 7.16 -3.60
CA PRO A 53 -7.91 8.15 -2.52
C PRO A 53 -7.19 7.64 -1.27
N ASP A 54 -6.27 8.43 -0.72
CA ASP A 54 -5.43 7.99 0.41
C ASP A 54 -6.25 7.77 1.70
N ASN A 55 -7.30 8.57 1.90
CA ASN A 55 -8.18 8.50 3.05
C ASN A 55 -9.15 7.29 3.04
N PHE A 56 -9.09 6.43 2.02
CA PHE A 56 -9.90 5.21 1.93
C PHE A 56 -9.11 3.96 2.36
N VAL A 57 -7.84 4.12 2.70
CA VAL A 57 -6.95 3.01 3.01
C VAL A 57 -6.21 3.23 4.32
N ARG A 58 -5.79 2.14 4.95
CA ARG A 58 -4.87 2.15 6.09
C ARG A 58 -3.49 1.65 5.65
N PRO A 59 -2.45 2.52 5.65
CA PRO A 59 -1.09 2.13 5.30
C PRO A 59 -0.54 1.08 6.26
N THR A 60 0.18 0.11 5.71
CA THR A 60 0.96 -0.85 6.46
C THR A 60 2.41 -0.78 6.01
N THR A 61 3.31 -0.52 6.96
CA THR A 61 4.76 -0.48 6.71
C THR A 61 5.37 -1.80 7.19
N TYR A 62 6.06 -2.48 6.29
CA TYR A 62 6.87 -3.65 6.64
C TYR A 62 8.35 -3.33 6.46
N ALA A 63 9.17 -3.78 7.40
CA ALA A 63 10.61 -3.75 7.25
C ALA A 63 11.10 -5.18 7.01
N PHE A 64 11.66 -5.44 5.83
CA PHE A 64 12.34 -6.70 5.55
C PHE A 64 13.78 -6.63 6.06
N ALA A 65 14.07 -7.37 7.13
CA ALA A 65 15.44 -7.62 7.55
C ALA A 65 16.07 -8.69 6.66
N TYR A 66 17.06 -8.31 5.86
CA TYR A 66 17.86 -9.27 5.09
C TYR A 66 18.82 -9.97 6.03
N CYS A 67 18.45 -11.13 6.56
CA CYS A 67 19.41 -12.08 7.13
C CYS A 67 19.79 -13.09 6.06
N THR A 68 21.10 -13.29 5.90
CA THR A 68 21.70 -14.24 4.98
C THR A 68 21.06 -15.63 5.11
N GLY A 69 20.25 -16.01 4.12
CA GLY A 69 19.76 -17.38 3.96
C GLY A 69 18.45 -17.70 4.69
N VAL A 70 17.36 -17.62 3.93
CA VAL A 70 16.17 -18.50 3.98
C VAL A 70 14.98 -18.13 4.89
N VAL A 71 15.05 -17.13 5.80
CA VAL A 71 13.81 -16.69 6.49
C VAL A 71 13.72 -15.17 6.62
N CYS A 72 12.88 -14.57 5.77
CA CYS A 72 12.40 -13.21 5.97
C CYS A 72 11.20 -13.27 6.93
N VAL A 73 11.40 -12.95 8.21
CA VAL A 73 10.26 -12.62 9.06
C VAL A 73 9.85 -11.20 8.70
N ALA A 74 8.66 -11.02 8.14
CA ALA A 74 8.08 -9.69 8.01
C ALA A 74 7.91 -9.12 9.42
N VAL A 75 8.76 -8.18 9.80
CA VAL A 75 8.59 -7.45 11.06
C VAL A 75 7.65 -6.29 10.75
N ILE A 76 6.41 -6.41 11.21
CA ILE A 76 5.43 -5.34 11.15
C ILE A 76 5.92 -4.24 12.08
N PHE A 77 6.54 -3.20 11.52
CA PHE A 77 6.81 -1.97 12.24
C PHE A 77 5.60 -1.07 11.97
N GLN A 78 4.59 -1.12 12.84
CA GLN A 78 3.65 0.00 12.86
C GLN A 78 4.48 1.23 13.24
N PRO A 79 4.54 2.30 12.41
CA PRO A 79 5.07 3.55 12.90
C PRO A 79 4.15 3.93 14.06
N LEU A 80 4.74 4.05 15.25
CA LEU A 80 4.09 4.65 16.39
C LEU A 80 3.58 6.02 15.91
N GLN A 81 2.26 6.17 15.74
CA GLN A 81 1.67 7.49 15.59
C GLN A 81 1.94 8.24 16.90
N LEU A 82 2.91 9.16 16.87
CA LEU A 82 3.03 10.23 17.85
C LEU A 82 2.05 11.34 17.50
#